data_AF-A0A3B5LRU1-F1
#
_entry.id   AF-A0A3B5LRU1-F1
#
_cell.length_a   1.000
_cell.length_b   1.000
_cell.length_c   1.000
_cell.angle_alpha   90.00
_cell.angle_beta   90.00
_cell.angle_gamma   90.00
#
_symmetry.space_group_name_H-M   'P 1'
#
loop_
_entity.id
_entity.type
_entity.pdbx_description
1 polymer ?
#
loop_
_entity_poly.entity_id
_entity_poly.type
_entity_poly.pdbx_seq_one_letter_code
_entity_poly.pdbx_strand_id
1 'polypeptide(L)'
;MAFIIFQRLQKRAERFNLPASAESKKAIRAARLTSDSPCSSFLSFLSQDKVSVDVLKKRAERFGMNVSSVSQKIVEDEKLKKRKERFGILTSAPLAAGDDVEAKKMKRAERFGKV
;
A
#
# COMPACT_ATOMS: atom_id res chain seq x y z
N MET A 1 -14.53 29.26 -1.07
CA MET A 1 -13.50 28.22 -1.32
C MET A 1 -12.07 28.66 -1.00
N ALA A 2 -11.60 29.82 -1.50
CA ALA A 2 -10.20 30.26 -1.36
C ALA A 2 -9.73 30.46 0.09
N PHE A 3 -10.60 30.97 0.97
CA PHE A 3 -10.29 31.20 2.40
C PHE A 3 -9.92 29.92 3.17
N ILE A 4 -10.63 28.82 2.90
CA ILE A 4 -10.40 27.52 3.55
C ILE A 4 -9.06 26.91 3.11
N ILE A 5 -8.69 27.11 1.84
CA ILE A 5 -7.42 26.62 1.28
C ILE A 5 -6.24 27.35 1.94
N PHE A 6 -6.34 28.67 2.09
CA PHE A 6 -5.32 29.47 2.76
C PHE A 6 -5.14 29.05 4.23
N GLN A 7 -6.23 28.88 4.97
CA GLN A 7 -6.18 28.45 6.37
C GLN A 7 -5.55 27.05 6.54
N ARG A 8 -5.86 26.10 5.64
CA ARG A 8 -5.25 24.76 5.65
C ARG A 8 -3.76 24.80 5.32
N LEU A 9 -3.35 25.69 4.42
CA LEU A 9 -1.95 25.87 4.04
C LEU A 9 -1.13 26.44 5.20
N GLN A 10 -1.69 27.41 5.92
CA GLN A 10 -1.07 28.03 7.08
C GLN A 10 -0.90 27.04 8.24
N LYS A 11 -1.95 26.30 8.59
CA LYS A 11 -1.87 25.22 9.62
C LYS A 11 -0.81 24.16 9.28
N ARG A 12 -0.60 23.88 7.99
CA ARG A 12 0.48 22.97 7.55
C ARG A 12 1.86 23.64 7.66
N ALA A 13 1.98 24.91 7.29
CA ALA A 13 3.22 25.68 7.41
C ALA A 13 3.71 25.69 8.87
N GLU A 14 2.82 25.99 9.82
CA GLU A 14 3.10 25.98 11.27
C GLU A 14 3.51 24.59 11.78
N ARG A 15 2.79 23.52 11.40
CA ARG A 15 3.11 22.15 11.84
C ARG A 15 4.48 21.65 11.39
N PHE A 16 4.94 22.10 10.23
CA PHE A 16 6.15 21.59 9.60
C PHE A 16 7.30 22.61 9.59
N ASN A 17 7.13 23.78 10.22
CA ASN A 17 8.08 24.89 10.16
C ASN A 17 8.48 25.24 8.70
N LEU A 18 7.53 25.14 7.77
CA LEU A 18 7.76 25.41 6.35
C LEU A 18 7.16 26.76 5.97
N PRO A 19 7.82 27.56 5.10
CA PRO A 19 7.22 28.77 4.56
C PRO A 19 5.89 28.47 3.84
N ALA A 20 4.90 29.35 4.04
CA ALA A 20 3.56 29.16 3.48
C ALA A 20 3.51 29.33 1.95
N SER A 21 4.54 29.92 1.33
CA SER A 21 4.59 30.20 -0.11
C SER A 21 4.73 28.93 -0.97
N ALA A 22 4.15 28.95 -2.18
CA ALA A 22 4.20 27.81 -3.11
C ALA A 22 5.59 27.65 -3.76
N GLU A 23 6.26 28.76 -4.06
CA GLU A 23 7.60 28.79 -4.67
C GLU A 23 8.66 28.10 -3.81
N SER A 24 8.68 28.37 -2.50
CA SER A 24 9.63 27.73 -1.57
C SER A 24 9.45 26.21 -1.49
N LYS A 25 8.20 25.70 -1.52
CA LYS A 25 7.92 24.26 -1.55
C LYS A 25 8.37 23.61 -2.85
N LYS A 26 8.21 24.31 -3.98
CA LYS A 26 8.66 23.85 -5.29
C LYS A 26 10.19 23.79 -5.35
N ALA A 27 10.87 24.82 -4.84
CA ALA A 27 12.33 24.87 -4.74
C ALA A 27 12.90 23.76 -3.83
N ILE A 28 12.32 23.54 -2.64
CA ILE A 28 12.74 22.45 -1.73
C ILE A 28 12.53 21.07 -2.37
N ARG A 29 11.42 20.86 -3.10
CA ARG A 29 11.18 19.60 -3.81
C ARG A 29 12.16 19.41 -4.96
N ALA A 30 12.44 20.46 -5.73
CA ALA A 30 13.42 20.41 -6.81
C ALA A 30 14.81 20.08 -6.26
N ALA A 31 15.24 20.72 -5.16
CA ALA A 31 16.53 20.45 -4.52
C ALA A 31 16.69 18.98 -4.05
N ARG A 32 15.60 18.29 -3.69
CA ARG A 32 15.63 16.85 -3.38
C ARG A 32 15.77 15.95 -4.60
N LEU A 33 15.32 16.43 -5.76
CA LEU A 33 15.38 15.68 -7.01
C LEU A 33 16.68 15.96 -7.76
N THR A 34 17.27 17.14 -7.58
CA THR A 34 18.49 17.58 -8.26
C THR A 34 19.73 17.52 -7.36
N SER A 35 19.63 16.99 -6.15
CA SER A 35 20.84 16.67 -5.39
C SER A 35 21.53 15.52 -6.12
N ASP A 36 22.56 15.83 -6.89
CA ASP A 36 23.62 14.92 -7.33
C ASP A 36 24.41 14.43 -6.10
N SER A 37 23.71 13.90 -5.10
CA SER A 37 24.30 13.00 -4.14
C SER A 37 24.46 11.69 -4.90
N PRO A 38 25.68 11.15 -5.05
CA PRO A 38 25.88 9.91 -5.78
C PRO A 38 24.90 8.89 -5.22
N CYS A 39 24.06 8.38 -6.11
CA CYS A 39 23.12 7.29 -5.89
C CYS A 39 23.91 6.02 -5.56
N SER A 40 24.54 6.00 -4.39
CA SER A 40 25.20 4.84 -3.81
C SER A 40 24.26 4.20 -2.78
N SER A 41 23.33 4.96 -2.19
CA SER A 41 22.39 4.47 -1.19
C SER A 41 21.20 3.68 -1.75
N PHE A 42 20.74 3.96 -2.97
CA PHE A 42 19.64 3.19 -3.58
C PHE A 42 20.09 1.81 -4.07
N LEU A 43 21.32 1.70 -4.59
CA LEU A 43 21.92 0.43 -4.99
C LEU A 43 22.49 -0.36 -3.80
N SER A 44 22.88 0.32 -2.72
CA SER A 44 23.26 -0.33 -1.45
C SER A 44 22.09 -1.01 -0.76
N PHE A 45 20.85 -0.52 -0.90
CA PHE A 45 19.66 -1.18 -0.33
C PHE A 45 19.35 -2.52 -1.01
N LEU A 46 19.69 -2.67 -2.29
CA LEU A 46 19.46 -3.90 -3.05
C LEU A 46 20.49 -4.99 -2.73
N SER A 47 21.63 -4.60 -2.16
CA SER A 47 22.75 -5.48 -1.87
C SER A 47 22.95 -5.59 -0.37
N GLN A 48 22.27 -6.56 0.25
CA GLN A 48 22.74 -7.20 1.49
C GLN A 48 22.71 -6.37 2.78
N ASP A 49 21.65 -5.61 3.05
CA ASP A 49 21.30 -5.37 4.45
C ASP A 49 20.48 -6.56 4.96
N LYS A 50 21.15 -7.45 5.71
CA LYS A 50 20.49 -8.47 6.54
C LYS A 50 19.44 -7.76 7.39
N VAL A 51 18.19 -7.77 6.94
CA VAL A 51 17.10 -7.11 7.68
C VAL A 51 17.10 -7.67 9.08
N SER A 52 17.41 -6.83 10.06
CA SER A 52 17.64 -7.28 11.43
C SER A 52 16.35 -7.84 12.02
N VAL A 53 16.50 -8.90 12.82
CA VAL A 53 15.37 -9.60 13.46
C VAL A 53 14.50 -8.62 14.26
N ASP A 54 15.11 -7.60 14.87
CA ASP A 54 14.40 -6.60 15.66
C ASP A 54 13.52 -5.67 14.82
N VAL A 55 13.93 -5.35 13.58
CA VAL A 55 13.09 -4.59 12.65
C VAL A 55 11.88 -5.43 12.21
N LEU A 56 12.08 -6.74 11.99
CA LEU A 56 10.99 -7.66 11.68
C LEU A 56 10.01 -7.81 12.87
N LYS A 57 10.50 -7.92 14.10
CA LYS A 57 9.66 -7.98 15.31
C LYS A 57 8.83 -6.71 15.48
N LYS A 58 9.46 -5.53 15.41
CA LYS A 58 8.75 -4.24 15.48
C LYS A 58 7.72 -4.09 14.37
N ARG A 59 7.98 -4.61 13.18
CA ARG A 59 7.00 -4.62 12.09
C ARG A 59 5.85 -5.59 12.40
N ALA A 60 6.14 -6.78 12.91
CA ALA A 60 5.11 -7.76 13.27
C ALA A 60 4.18 -7.24 14.38
N GLU A 61 4.72 -6.53 15.38
CA GLU A 61 3.93 -5.89 16.44
C GLU A 61 3.02 -4.78 15.91
N ARG A 62 3.51 -3.95 14.98
CA ARG A 62 2.73 -2.85 14.39
C ARG A 62 1.59 -3.32 13.49
N PHE A 63 1.83 -4.37 12.70
CA PHE A 63 0.88 -4.85 11.71
C PHE A 63 0.10 -6.08 12.18
N GLY A 64 0.45 -6.66 13.33
CA GLY A 64 -0.16 -7.88 13.87
C GLY A 64 0.07 -9.12 13.00
N MET A 65 1.05 -9.08 12.09
CA MET A 65 1.28 -10.13 11.09
C MET A 65 2.78 -10.44 10.94
N ASN A 66 3.10 -11.73 10.84
CA ASN A 66 4.46 -12.20 10.66
C ASN A 66 5.00 -11.79 9.29
N VAL A 67 6.23 -11.27 9.24
CA VAL A 67 6.84 -10.62 8.05
C VAL A 67 7.95 -11.44 7.41
N SER A 68 8.26 -12.61 7.95
CA SER A 68 9.13 -13.60 7.31
C SER A 68 8.30 -14.56 6.46
N SER A 69 8.76 -14.82 5.23
CA SER A 69 8.13 -15.75 4.29
C SER A 69 8.01 -17.18 4.85
N VAL A 70 8.93 -17.58 5.73
CA VAL A 70 8.92 -18.89 6.38
C VAL A 70 7.77 -19.02 7.38
N SER A 71 7.53 -17.99 8.20
CA SER A 71 6.43 -18.03 9.17
C SER A 71 5.07 -17.73 8.54
N GLN A 72 5.03 -17.03 7.42
CA GLN A 72 3.81 -16.79 6.64
C GLN A 72 3.23 -18.09 6.05
N LYS A 73 4.07 -18.98 5.53
CA LYS A 73 3.63 -20.26 4.92
C LYS A 73 2.77 -21.11 5.86
N ILE A 74 3.15 -21.22 7.13
CA ILE A 74 2.43 -22.02 8.13
C ILE A 74 1.04 -21.42 8.44
N VAL A 75 0.95 -20.09 8.55
CA VAL A 75 -0.31 -19.38 8.81
C VAL A 75 -1.23 -19.41 7.58
N GLU A 76 -0.64 -19.29 6.39
CA GLU A 76 -1.36 -19.37 5.12
C GLU A 76 -1.98 -20.75 4.92
N ASP A 77 -1.29 -21.84 5.26
CA ASP A 77 -1.82 -23.20 5.14
C ASP A 77 -3.05 -23.44 6.04
N GLU A 78 -3.06 -22.93 7.27
CA GLU A 78 -4.24 -23.01 8.14
C GLU A 78 -5.41 -22.17 7.61
N LYS A 79 -5.11 -20.97 7.13
CA LYS A 79 -6.13 -20.09 6.52
C LYS A 79 -6.69 -20.72 5.25
N LEU A 80 -5.85 -21.40 4.47
CA LEU A 80 -6.25 -22.11 3.26
C LEU A 80 -7.13 -23.31 3.60
N LYS A 81 -6.82 -24.07 4.67
CA LYS A 81 -7.68 -25.16 5.18
C LYS A 81 -9.05 -24.63 5.61
N LYS A 82 -9.09 -23.61 6.47
CA LYS A 82 -10.35 -22.96 6.90
C LYS A 82 -11.13 -22.41 5.70
N ARG A 83 -10.46 -21.92 4.66
CA ARG A 83 -11.10 -21.45 3.43
C ARG A 83 -11.66 -22.61 2.61
N LYS A 84 -10.93 -23.72 2.47
CA LYS A 84 -11.39 -24.93 1.78
C LYS A 84 -12.60 -25.55 2.49
N GLU A 85 -12.63 -25.54 3.81
CA GLU A 85 -13.79 -25.99 4.60
C GLU A 85 -15.00 -25.06 4.40
N ARG A 86 -14.76 -23.75 4.35
CA ARG A 86 -15.84 -22.76 4.20
C ARG A 86 -16.40 -22.66 2.78
N PHE A 87 -15.57 -22.90 1.76
CA PHE A 87 -15.91 -22.63 0.36
C PHE A 87 -15.80 -23.85 -0.55
N GLY A 88 -15.40 -25.01 -0.02
CA GLY A 88 -15.18 -26.22 -0.81
C GLY A 88 -13.90 -26.18 -1.67
N ILE A 89 -13.51 -27.36 -2.16
CA ILE A 89 -12.36 -27.55 -3.05
C ILE A 89 -12.78 -27.16 -4.47
N LEU A 90 -12.77 -25.87 -4.81
CA LEU A 90 -12.94 -25.41 -6.19
C LEU A 90 -11.60 -25.50 -6.96
N THR A 91 -11.01 -26.69 -6.98
CA THR A 91 -9.88 -27.03 -7.85
C THR A 91 -10.12 -28.37 -8.53
N SER A 92 -11.26 -28.50 -9.21
CA SER A 92 -11.41 -29.48 -10.29
C SER A 92 -12.53 -29.05 -11.23
N ALA A 93 -12.09 -28.65 -12.42
CA ALA A 93 -12.83 -28.59 -13.69
C ALA A 93 -13.79 -27.39 -13.94
N PRO A 94 -13.80 -26.88 -15.19
CA PRO A 94 -14.56 -25.70 -15.63
C PRO A 94 -16.06 -26.05 -15.74
N LEU A 95 -16.90 -25.04 -16.00
CA LEU A 95 -18.37 -25.11 -16.25
C LEU A 95 -19.24 -24.59 -15.09
N ALA A 96 -19.14 -23.30 -14.76
CA ALA A 96 -20.27 -22.53 -14.21
C ALA A 96 -20.05 -20.99 -14.27
N ALA A 97 -19.14 -20.50 -15.11
CA ALA A 97 -18.77 -19.08 -15.16
C ALA A 97 -19.52 -18.28 -16.24
N GLY A 98 -20.62 -18.83 -16.80
CA GLY A 98 -21.43 -18.13 -17.80
C GLY A 98 -22.41 -17.14 -17.18
N ASP A 99 -23.16 -17.58 -16.16
CA ASP A 99 -24.34 -16.85 -15.69
C ASP A 99 -24.02 -15.78 -14.62
N ASP A 100 -22.89 -15.92 -13.91
CA ASP A 100 -22.52 -15.04 -12.79
C ASP A 100 -21.79 -13.75 -13.26
N VAL A 101 -21.34 -13.70 -14.51
CA VAL A 101 -20.63 -12.53 -15.05
C VAL A 101 -21.61 -11.39 -15.36
N GLU A 102 -22.76 -11.70 -15.96
CA GLU A 102 -23.77 -10.69 -16.31
C GLU A 102 -24.46 -10.12 -15.07
N ALA A 103 -24.77 -10.96 -14.07
CA ALA A 103 -25.29 -10.49 -12.78
C ALA A 103 -24.32 -9.53 -12.06
N LYS A 104 -23.01 -9.81 -12.10
CA LYS A 104 -21.98 -8.92 -11.52
C LYS A 104 -21.81 -7.63 -12.30
N LYS A 105 -21.90 -7.66 -13.63
CA LYS A 105 -21.87 -6.46 -14.47
C LYS A 105 -23.07 -5.56 -14.17
N MET A 106 -24.27 -6.14 -14.01
CA MET A 106 -25.47 -5.40 -13.62
C MET A 106 -25.33 -4.78 -12.23
N LYS A 107 -24.86 -5.53 -11.21
CA LYS A 107 -24.62 -4.98 -9.87
C LYS A 107 -23.53 -3.91 -9.84
N ARG A 108 -22.53 -4.00 -10.71
CA ARG A 108 -21.52 -2.93 -10.85
C ARG A 108 -22.12 -1.71 -11.56
N ALA A 109 -22.90 -1.89 -12.61
CA ALA A 109 -23.56 -0.81 -13.32
C ALA A 109 -24.60 -0.09 -12.45
N GLU A 110 -25.32 -0.80 -11.57
CA GLU A 110 -26.19 -0.19 -10.56
C GLU A 110 -25.40 0.69 -9.57
N ARG A 111 -24.21 0.25 -9.16
CA ARG A 111 -23.40 0.94 -8.15
C ARG A 111 -22.62 2.13 -8.71
N PHE A 112 -22.17 2.03 -9.95
CA PHE A 112 -21.21 2.97 -10.53
C PHE A 112 -21.74 3.68 -11.78
N GLY A 113 -22.97 3.35 -12.22
CA GLY A 113 -23.45 3.73 -13.54
C GLY A 113 -22.71 2.97 -14.65
N LYS A 114 -23.26 3.01 -15.87
CA LYS A 114 -22.48 2.67 -17.06
C LYS A 114 -21.54 3.85 -17.34
N VAL A 115 -20.25 3.69 -17.04
CA VAL A 115 -19.17 4.53 -17.57
C VAL A 115 -18.71 3.95 -18.89
#